data_AF-A0A7J0D5L2-F1
#
_entry.id   AF-A0A7J0D5L2-F1
#
_cell.length_a   1.000
_cell.length_b   1.000
_cell.length_c   1.000
_cell.angle_alpha   90.00
_cell.angle_beta   90.00
_cell.angle_gamma   90.00
#
_symmetry.space_group_name_H-M   'P 1'
#
loop_
_entity.id
_entity.type
_entity.pdbx_description
1 polymer ?
#
loop_
_entity_poly.entity_id
_entity_poly.type
_entity_poly.pdbx_seq_one_letter_code
_entity_poly.pdbx_strand_id
1 'polypeptide(L)'
;MKASKFAYKPVGFALGAVSGMIAGAAFKQAWKLIEGDAPDALDKDRPWRQIFLAAAVQGAIFSVVKAAVERSGAQATRHVTGTWPA
;
A
#
# COMPACT_ATOMS: atom_id res chain seq x y z
N MET A 1 23.40 -19.88 -12.99
CA MET A 1 22.86 -18.50 -12.91
C MET A 1 21.38 -18.58 -12.52
N LYS A 2 20.98 -18.26 -11.26
CA LYS A 2 19.59 -17.94 -10.80
C LYS A 2 19.38 -17.95 -9.26
N ALA A 3 20.45 -17.88 -8.46
CA ALA A 3 20.32 -17.83 -6.99
C ALA A 3 19.84 -16.47 -6.43
N SER A 4 19.98 -15.36 -7.17
CA SER A 4 19.59 -14.01 -6.68
C SER A 4 18.08 -13.75 -6.71
N LYS A 5 17.28 -14.53 -7.44
CA LYS A 5 15.81 -14.35 -7.52
C LYS A 5 15.04 -14.92 -6.32
N PHE A 6 15.65 -15.79 -5.51
CA PHE A 6 14.97 -16.39 -4.35
C PHE A 6 15.19 -15.59 -3.07
N ALA A 7 16.34 -14.91 -2.93
CA ALA A 7 16.63 -14.05 -1.77
C ALA A 7 15.86 -12.71 -1.78
N TYR A 8 15.41 -12.23 -2.95
CA TYR A 8 14.65 -10.98 -3.09
C TYR A 8 13.13 -11.12 -2.85
N LYS A 9 12.58 -12.33 -2.97
CA LYS A 9 11.14 -12.59 -2.75
C LYS A 9 10.67 -12.33 -1.31
N PRO A 10 11.38 -12.75 -0.25
CA PRO A 10 10.97 -12.49 1.13
C PRO A 10 10.99 -11.01 1.48
N VAL A 11 11.98 -10.27 0.96
CA VAL A 11 12.11 -8.83 1.23
C VAL A 11 11.00 -8.05 0.54
N GLY A 12 10.69 -8.37 -0.73
CA GLY A 12 9.55 -7.77 -1.42
C GLY A 12 8.21 -8.07 -0.74
N PHE A 13 8.05 -9.29 -0.20
CA PHE A 13 6.84 -9.67 0.54
C PHE A 13 6.74 -8.96 1.89
N ALA A 14 7.84 -8.86 2.64
CA ALA A 14 7.90 -8.14 3.91
C ALA A 14 7.63 -6.64 3.72
N LEU A 15 8.27 -6.01 2.73
CA LEU A 15 8.00 -4.62 2.36
C LEU A 15 6.56 -4.43 1.91
N GLY A 16 6.00 -5.38 1.16
CA GLY A 16 4.58 -5.38 0.77
C GLY A 16 3.64 -5.46 1.97
N ALA A 17 3.92 -6.33 2.93
CA ALA A 17 3.13 -6.48 4.15
C ALA A 17 3.17 -5.22 5.03
N VAL A 18 4.36 -4.64 5.23
CA VAL A 18 4.53 -3.39 5.98
C VAL A 18 3.80 -2.24 5.27
N SER A 19 3.95 -2.12 3.96
CA SER A 19 3.23 -1.11 3.17
C SER A 19 1.72 -1.30 3.24
N GLY A 20 1.23 -2.55 3.23
CA GLY A 20 -0.18 -2.89 3.39
C GLY A 20 -0.74 -2.52 4.76
N MET A 21 0.03 -2.73 5.84
CA MET A 21 -0.35 -2.28 7.18
C MET A 21 -0.47 -0.76 7.29
N ILE A 22 0.51 -0.04 6.74
CA ILE A 22 0.49 1.44 6.73
C ILE A 22 -0.70 1.95 5.90
N ALA A 23 -0.91 1.38 4.72
CA ALA A 23 -2.04 1.73 3.86
C ALA A 23 -3.39 1.44 4.53
N GLY A 24 -3.52 0.31 5.23
CA GLY A 24 -4.73 -0.03 5.97
C GLY A 24 -5.03 0.93 7.13
N ALA A 25 -4.00 1.35 7.87
CA ALA A 25 -4.15 2.36 8.93
C ALA A 25 -4.54 3.74 8.37
N ALA A 26 -3.88 4.16 7.28
CA ALA A 26 -4.18 5.41 6.59
C ALA A 26 -5.61 5.41 6.01
N PHE A 27 -6.05 4.28 5.44
CA PHE A 27 -7.41 4.10 4.95
C PHE A 27 -8.44 4.25 6.07
N LYS A 28 -8.26 3.56 7.20
CA LYS A 28 -9.17 3.71 8.35
C LYS A 28 -9.27 5.16 8.82
N GLN A 29 -8.14 5.87 8.86
CA GLN A 29 -8.12 7.28 9.29
C GLN A 29 -8.81 8.20 8.28
N ALA A 30 -8.56 8.01 6.98
CA ALA A 30 -9.21 8.78 5.93
C ALA A 30 -10.72 8.49 5.90
N TRP A 31 -11.12 7.24 6.11
CA TRP A 31 -12.52 6.86 6.09
C TRP A 31 -13.31 7.44 7.26
N LYS A 32 -12.73 7.46 8.47
CA LYS A 32 -13.32 8.14 9.64
C LYS A 32 -13.67 9.61 9.38
N LEU A 33 -12.97 10.29 8.46
CA LEU A 33 -13.28 11.68 8.09
C LEU A 33 -14.47 11.79 7.13
N ILE A 34 -14.76 10.73 6.37
CA ILE A 34 -15.87 10.68 5.41
C ILE A 34 -17.13 10.16 6.10
N GLU A 35 -17.05 8.99 6.72
CA GLU A 35 -18.16 8.29 7.36
C GLU A 35 -17.59 7.28 8.37
N GLY A 36 -18.13 7.20 9.59
CA GLY A 36 -17.57 6.46 10.74
C GLY A 36 -16.72 5.23 10.42
N ASP A 37 -17.35 4.06 10.26
CA ASP A 37 -16.66 2.81 9.89
C ASP A 37 -16.70 2.54 8.38
N ALA A 38 -15.61 1.97 7.85
CA ALA A 38 -15.49 1.65 6.44
C ALA A 38 -16.42 0.51 6.00
N PRO A 39 -17.13 0.64 4.86
CA PRO A 39 -17.93 -0.45 4.32
C PRO A 39 -17.05 -1.67 4.05
N ASP A 40 -17.49 -2.83 4.52
CA ASP A 40 -16.88 -4.10 4.15
C ASP A 40 -17.31 -4.45 2.72
N ALA A 41 -16.41 -5.04 1.93
CA ALA A 41 -16.70 -5.49 0.58
C ALA A 41 -17.77 -6.60 0.54
N LEU A 42 -17.98 -7.27 1.67
CA LEU A 42 -18.98 -8.34 1.86
C LEU A 42 -20.27 -7.84 2.52
N ASP A 43 -20.41 -6.53 2.74
CA ASP A 43 -21.56 -5.96 3.44
C ASP A 43 -22.81 -5.98 2.54
N LYS A 44 -23.74 -6.92 2.84
CA LYS A 44 -24.92 -7.22 2.00
C LYS A 44 -25.92 -6.06 1.93
N ASP A 45 -25.98 -5.26 2.99
CA ASP A 45 -26.97 -4.20 3.14
C ASP A 45 -26.50 -2.86 2.52
N ARG A 46 -25.24 -2.80 2.07
CA ARG A 46 -24.65 -1.62 1.45
C ARG A 46 -24.86 -1.61 -0.07
N PRO A 47 -25.23 -0.48 -0.67
CA PRO A 47 -25.35 -0.37 -2.12
C PRO A 47 -23.97 -0.48 -2.77
N TRP A 48 -23.87 -1.19 -3.89
CA TRP A 48 -22.65 -1.37 -4.71
C TRP A 48 -21.87 -0.07 -4.95
N ARG A 49 -22.58 1.06 -5.13
CA ARG A 49 -21.96 2.37 -5.31
C ARG A 49 -21.10 2.80 -4.11
N GLN A 50 -21.52 2.54 -2.88
CA GLN A 50 -20.72 2.83 -1.68
C GLN A 50 -19.50 1.91 -1.60
N ILE A 51 -19.66 0.63 -1.89
CA ILE A 51 -18.56 -0.34 -1.90
C ILE A 51 -17.48 0.06 -2.91
N PHE A 52 -17.87 0.43 -4.14
CA PHE A 52 -16.90 0.86 -5.15
C PHE A 52 -16.23 2.19 -4.80
N LEU A 53 -16.96 3.13 -4.19
CA LEU A 53 -16.35 4.37 -3.72
C LEU A 53 -15.31 4.09 -2.62
N ALA A 54 -15.63 3.20 -1.69
CA ALA A 54 -14.71 2.76 -0.63
C ALA A 54 -13.46 2.09 -1.19
N ALA A 55 -13.63 1.14 -2.11
CA ALA A 55 -12.53 0.48 -2.79
C ALA A 55 -11.65 1.45 -3.58
N ALA A 56 -12.24 2.45 -4.24
CA ALA A 56 -11.50 3.47 -4.98
C ALA A 56 -10.63 4.33 -4.06
N VAL A 57 -11.18 4.79 -2.94
CA VAL A 57 -10.44 5.56 -1.93
C VAL A 57 -9.33 4.71 -1.30
N GLN A 58 -9.61 3.45 -0.98
CA GLN A 58 -8.61 2.51 -0.46
C GLN A 58 -7.46 2.32 -1.47
N GLY A 59 -7.79 2.12 -2.75
CA GLY A 59 -6.81 1.99 -3.82
C GLY A 59 -5.96 3.25 -4.00
N ALA A 60 -6.57 4.44 -3.90
CA ALA A 60 -5.86 5.71 -3.97
C ALA A 60 -4.87 5.90 -2.81
N ILE A 61 -5.28 5.54 -1.59
CA ILE A 61 -4.40 5.62 -0.41
C ILE A 61 -3.25 4.61 -0.55
N PHE A 62 -3.56 3.39 -0.97
CA PHE A 62 -2.54 2.36 -1.19
C PHE A 62 -1.49 2.80 -2.23
N SER A 63 -1.92 3.38 -3.35
CA SER A 63 -0.99 3.83 -4.40
C SER A 63 -0.09 4.97 -3.92
N VAL A 64 -0.63 5.91 -3.13
CA VAL A 64 0.16 6.98 -2.50
C VAL A 64 1.20 6.43 -1.53
N VAL A 65 0.80 5.52 -0.63
CA VAL A 65 1.73 4.89 0.33
C VAL A 65 2.81 4.11 -0.40
N LYS A 66 2.44 3.31 -1.40
CA LYS A 66 3.38 2.56 -2.23
C LYS A 66 4.40 3.50 -2.89
N ALA A 67 3.95 4.57 -3.55
CA ALA A 67 4.83 5.52 -4.20
C ALA A 67 5.78 6.21 -3.20
N ALA A 68 5.29 6.55 -2.00
CA ALA A 68 6.11 7.14 -0.95
C ALA A 68 7.20 6.18 -0.45
N VAL A 69 6.85 4.91 -0.25
CA VAL A 69 7.81 3.86 0.14
C VAL A 69 8.84 3.59 -0.95
N GLU A 70 8.42 3.45 -2.21
CA GLU A 70 9.33 3.25 -3.35
C GLU A 70 10.29 4.43 -3.50
N ARG A 71 9.79 5.67 -3.41
CA ARG A 71 10.60 6.89 -3.45
C ARG A 71 11.61 6.95 -2.31
N SER A 72 11.18 6.60 -1.09
CA SER A 72 12.04 6.59 0.10
C SER A 72 13.11 5.50 0.00
N GLY A 73 12.76 4.31 -0.46
CA GLY A 73 13.69 3.21 -0.73
C GLY A 73 14.71 3.57 -1.82
N ALA A 74 14.28 4.29 -2.86
CA ALA A 74 15.18 4.76 -3.90
C ALA A 74 16.16 5.84 -3.41
N GLN A 75 15.70 6.76 -2.56
CA GLN A 75 16.55 7.74 -1.88
C GLN A 75 17.57 7.06 -0.97
N ALA A 76 17.13 6.09 -0.15
CA ALA A 76 18.01 5.34 0.74
C ALA A 76 19.07 4.55 -0.03
N THR A 77 18.67 3.86 -1.11
CA THR A 77 19.60 3.16 -2.00
C THR A 77 20.63 4.13 -2.56
N ARG A 78 20.19 5.26 -3.13
CA ARG A 78 21.11 6.29 -3.64
C ARG A 78 22.07 6.81 -2.58
N HIS A 79 21.61 6.99 -1.33
CA HIS A 79 22.47 7.47 -0.25
C HIS A 79 23.54 6.45 0.12
N VAL A 80 23.21 5.15 0.10
CA VAL A 80 24.13 4.08 0.48
C VAL A 80 25.06 3.67 -0.66
N THR A 81 24.55 3.56 -1.89
CA THR A 81 25.31 3.04 -3.05
C THR A 81 25.78 4.13 -4.01
N GLY A 82 25.33 5.37 -3.84
CA GLY A 82 25.61 6.48 -4.77
C GLY A 82 24.83 6.40 -6.09
N THR A 83 24.10 5.31 -6.34
CA THR A 83 23.42 5.02 -7.61
C THR A 83 21.91 5.00 -7.44
N TRP A 84 21.19 5.50 -8.45
CA TRP A 84 19.73 5.43 -8.45
C TRP A 84 19.28 4.01 -8.82
N PRO A 85 18.37 3.38 -8.06
CA PRO A 85 17.82 2.08 -8.44
C PRO A 85 16.88 2.23 -9.64
N ALA A 86 17.13 1.42 -10.69
CA ALA A 86 16.36 1.33 -11.92
C ALA A 86 15.49 0.07 -11.95
#